data_AF-A0A4V1D697-F1
#
_entry.id   AF-A0A4V1D697-F1
#
_cell.length_a   1.000
_cell.length_b   1.000
_cell.length_c   1.000
_cell.angle_alpha   90.00
_cell.angle_beta   90.00
_cell.angle_gamma   90.00
#
_symmetry.space_group_name_H-M   'P 1'
#
loop_
_entity.id
_entity.type
_entity.pdbx_description
1 polymer ?
#
loop_
_entity_poly.entity_id
_entity_poly.type
_entity_poly.pdbx_seq_one_letter_code
_entity_poly.pdbx_strand_id
1 'polypeptide(L)'
;MKIKLTLIISFTFLITNITFSQKGIMSFNQKDIEAYKVDSGVYNFWFYKNNWNKQRTLSKGDTLPYFVNESEYKGILNYGIKYSMLDKTNIHFNEYFKMYYMKVVLEKFSFNPKDSLVSIQGVVKKGWSAKDDIYKQSGTKVEKNNVNIYIGGKKDTISKLYYVPDLMINYPDKYKITHKDKNINKKTILDTFSSFYINNYHHFETQKGTNRIFSIKAKINPHSILTFGLTNCYTEIFEIGQLVFNTKDKRRKKVKANKKKEKKHDNKKFKVIIRNNIQELYKDTIPKPKQPWYYEIVKTAEGYIANNQYAKARDEYNKLLEKEHYIFARDLHNAVRVAITTRDDKTAILLCEKLALKGVSLNYYNANIFKRLKGKKLWNSFLLKYSKLNDQYQKGLNLVLKTRLFELIAMDQKDYVAHSKGKFERSKLNETTQIVDGELIKLITKEGFPTEEKIGIEITNDTIIDINPDYYVLINHSHQVNSNRLTEIKDILKENAKKFEYDNVRNNLTGFINASTCFMLYKGNLYSEKNCLVDKLKLQKIKYLFKNTYGFIIDQTDLSELGFSKKNEKEDEEFMKTNFNFIEKVEDNWLQED
;
A
#
# COMPACT_ATOMS: atom_id res chain seq x y z
N MET A 1 -8.45 -47.76 -84.74
CA MET A 1 -7.75 -46.51 -84.30
C MET A 1 -8.58 -45.62 -83.38
N LYS A 2 -9.91 -45.50 -83.55
CA LYS A 2 -10.78 -44.63 -82.72
C LYS A 2 -10.82 -44.99 -81.22
N ILE A 3 -10.75 -46.28 -80.83
CA ILE A 3 -10.82 -46.71 -79.42
C ILE A 3 -9.60 -46.27 -78.59
N LYS A 4 -8.40 -46.24 -79.19
CA LYS A 4 -7.17 -45.80 -78.49
C LYS A 4 -7.20 -44.29 -78.18
N LEU A 5 -7.79 -43.47 -79.05
CA LEU A 5 -7.88 -42.02 -78.85
C LEU A 5 -8.87 -41.66 -77.72
N THR A 6 -10.01 -42.34 -77.63
CA THR A 6 -11.00 -42.10 -76.57
C THR A 6 -10.46 -42.50 -75.19
N LEU A 7 -9.69 -43.59 -75.10
CA LEU A 7 -9.06 -44.04 -73.86
C LEU A 7 -7.97 -43.07 -73.37
N ILE A 8 -7.17 -42.52 -74.30
CA ILE A 8 -6.16 -41.51 -73.97
C ILE A 8 -6.83 -40.21 -73.49
N ILE A 9 -7.90 -39.74 -74.15
CA ILE A 9 -8.62 -38.53 -73.72
C ILE A 9 -9.26 -38.72 -72.34
N SER A 10 -9.91 -39.87 -72.08
CA SER A 10 -10.48 -40.17 -70.76
C SER A 10 -9.42 -40.31 -69.67
N PHE A 11 -8.27 -40.92 -69.97
CA PHE A 11 -7.16 -41.04 -69.02
C PHE A 11 -6.51 -39.68 -68.74
N THR A 12 -6.41 -38.81 -69.74
CA THR A 12 -5.92 -37.43 -69.58
C THR A 12 -6.88 -36.60 -68.73
N PHE A 13 -8.20 -36.73 -68.95
CA PHE A 13 -9.22 -36.11 -68.10
C PHE A 13 -9.21 -36.64 -66.65
N LEU A 14 -8.92 -37.93 -66.45
CA LEU A 14 -8.77 -38.51 -65.12
C LEU A 14 -7.52 -37.96 -64.41
N ILE A 15 -6.38 -37.87 -65.11
CA ILE A 15 -5.13 -37.32 -64.56
C ILE A 15 -5.24 -35.82 -64.28
N THR A 16 -5.90 -35.03 -65.14
CA THR A 16 -6.13 -33.61 -64.86
C THR A 16 -7.05 -33.40 -63.66
N ASN A 17 -8.05 -34.26 -63.45
CA ASN A 17 -8.89 -34.19 -62.25
C ASN A 17 -8.17 -34.62 -60.97
N ILE A 18 -7.26 -35.60 -61.05
CA ILE A 18 -6.45 -36.03 -59.89
C ILE A 18 -5.41 -34.97 -59.51
N THR A 19 -4.78 -34.30 -60.49
CA THR A 19 -3.78 -33.25 -60.25
C THR A 19 -4.39 -31.92 -59.79
N PHE A 20 -5.63 -31.59 -60.19
CA PHE A 20 -6.34 -30.40 -59.68
C PHE A 20 -7.03 -30.58 -58.31
N SER A 21 -7.23 -31.83 -57.85
CA SER A 21 -8.00 -32.13 -56.62
C SER A 21 -7.15 -32.15 -55.33
N GLN A 22 -5.82 -32.05 -55.42
CA GLN A 22 -4.95 -31.99 -54.25
C GLN A 22 -4.53 -30.56 -53.93
N LYS A 23 -5.48 -29.72 -53.49
CA LYS A 23 -5.10 -28.52 -52.73
C LYS A 23 -4.33 -28.98 -51.49
N GLY A 24 -3.01 -28.82 -51.54
CA GLY A 24 -2.11 -29.18 -50.45
C GLY A 24 -2.42 -28.40 -49.18
N ILE A 25 -1.92 -28.93 -48.06
CA ILE A 25 -2.01 -28.27 -46.75
C ILE A 25 -1.35 -26.89 -46.86
N MET A 26 -2.08 -25.84 -46.50
CA MET A 26 -1.56 -24.48 -46.46
C MET A 26 -0.89 -24.22 -45.12
N SER A 27 0.30 -23.61 -45.11
CA SER A 27 0.98 -23.17 -43.89
C SER A 27 1.00 -21.64 -43.80
N PHE A 28 0.93 -21.13 -42.57
CA PHE A 28 0.94 -19.71 -42.26
C PHE A 28 1.94 -19.43 -41.14
N ASN A 29 2.61 -18.27 -41.18
CA ASN A 29 3.54 -17.84 -40.14
C ASN A 29 2.91 -16.74 -39.25
N GLN A 30 3.66 -16.29 -38.22
CA GLN A 30 3.21 -15.23 -37.31
C GLN A 30 2.78 -13.95 -38.04
N LYS A 31 3.51 -13.53 -39.07
CA LYS A 31 3.23 -12.30 -39.80
C LYS A 31 1.93 -12.39 -40.61
N ASP A 32 1.60 -13.59 -41.10
CA ASP A 32 0.33 -13.83 -41.79
C ASP A 32 -0.85 -13.67 -40.82
N ILE A 33 -0.75 -14.19 -39.60
CA ILE A 33 -1.84 -14.07 -38.62
C ILE A 33 -1.97 -12.65 -38.05
N GLU A 34 -0.86 -11.95 -37.79
CA GLU A 34 -0.88 -10.56 -37.29
C GLU A 34 -1.53 -9.61 -38.29
N ALA A 35 -1.41 -9.88 -39.59
CA ALA A 35 -2.14 -9.14 -40.63
C ALA A 35 -3.67 -9.30 -40.54
N TYR A 36 -4.16 -10.27 -39.79
CA TYR A 36 -5.58 -10.55 -39.56
C TYR A 36 -5.99 -10.37 -38.10
N LYS A 37 -5.13 -9.73 -37.29
CA LYS A 37 -5.45 -9.38 -35.91
C LYS A 37 -6.48 -8.26 -35.84
N VAL A 38 -7.47 -8.42 -34.96
CA VAL A 38 -8.50 -7.42 -34.66
C VAL A 38 -8.01 -6.62 -33.45
N ASP A 39 -7.82 -5.31 -33.67
CA ASP A 39 -7.42 -4.25 -32.74
C ASP A 39 -6.86 -4.70 -31.37
N SER A 40 -5.54 -4.59 -31.20
CA SER A 40 -4.90 -4.82 -29.91
C SER A 40 -5.29 -3.74 -28.91
N GLY A 41 -5.58 -4.15 -27.67
CA GLY A 41 -5.82 -3.19 -26.59
C GLY A 41 -7.24 -2.66 -26.48
N VAL A 42 -8.23 -3.35 -27.07
CA VAL A 42 -9.64 -2.94 -27.04
C VAL A 42 -10.47 -3.81 -26.09
N TYR A 43 -10.49 -5.12 -26.31
CA TYR A 43 -11.44 -6.01 -25.64
C TYR A 43 -10.86 -6.67 -24.38
N ASN A 44 -11.59 -6.63 -23.26
CA ASN A 44 -11.36 -7.43 -22.04
C ASN A 44 -12.17 -8.73 -22.10
N PHE A 45 -11.67 -9.78 -21.45
CA PHE A 45 -12.34 -11.05 -21.33
C PHE A 45 -13.21 -11.13 -20.07
N TRP A 46 -14.52 -11.18 -20.26
CA TRP A 46 -15.53 -11.34 -19.22
C TRP A 46 -16.08 -12.77 -19.24
N PHE A 47 -16.02 -13.44 -18.09
CA PHE A 47 -16.49 -14.82 -17.95
C PHE A 47 -16.96 -15.09 -16.53
N TYR A 48 -18.11 -15.75 -16.39
CA TYR A 48 -18.82 -15.94 -15.12
C TYR A 48 -18.02 -16.72 -14.06
N LYS A 49 -17.09 -17.59 -14.50
CA LYS A 49 -16.25 -18.36 -13.59
C LYS A 49 -15.24 -17.49 -12.82
N ASN A 50 -15.00 -16.26 -13.25
CA ASN A 50 -14.04 -15.36 -12.61
C ASN A 50 -14.73 -14.54 -11.52
N ASN A 51 -14.26 -14.65 -10.27
CA ASN A 51 -14.86 -13.97 -9.12
C ASN A 51 -14.99 -12.45 -9.30
N TRP A 52 -14.00 -11.80 -9.93
CA TRP A 52 -14.07 -10.37 -10.27
C TRP A 52 -15.24 -10.03 -11.23
N ASN A 53 -15.51 -10.89 -12.22
CA ASN A 53 -16.58 -10.67 -13.19
C ASN A 53 -17.97 -11.00 -12.62
N LYS A 54 -18.05 -11.91 -11.63
CA LYS A 54 -19.29 -12.17 -10.87
C LYS A 54 -19.84 -10.89 -10.23
N GLN A 55 -18.94 -9.98 -9.82
CA GLN A 55 -19.31 -8.73 -9.16
C GLN A 55 -19.85 -7.66 -10.12
N ARG A 56 -19.51 -7.72 -11.42
CA ARG A 56 -19.69 -6.60 -12.34
C ARG A 56 -20.67 -6.83 -13.51
N THR A 57 -20.98 -8.07 -13.93
CA THR A 57 -21.30 -8.23 -15.38
C THR A 57 -22.40 -9.21 -15.78
N LEU A 58 -22.66 -10.30 -15.06
CA LEU A 58 -23.52 -11.38 -15.59
C LEU A 58 -24.78 -11.61 -14.75
N SER A 59 -25.89 -11.91 -15.44
CA SER A 59 -27.10 -12.46 -14.81
C SER A 59 -26.80 -13.86 -14.27
N LYS A 60 -27.41 -14.21 -13.13
CA LYS A 60 -27.34 -15.56 -12.58
C LYS A 60 -27.78 -16.54 -13.67
N GLY A 61 -26.89 -17.47 -14.08
CA GLY A 61 -27.16 -18.46 -15.13
C GLY A 61 -26.53 -18.17 -16.49
N ASP A 62 -25.96 -16.98 -16.74
CA ASP A 62 -25.21 -16.74 -17.97
C ASP A 62 -23.82 -17.38 -17.90
N THR A 63 -23.58 -18.35 -18.78
CA THR A 63 -22.34 -19.14 -18.86
C THR A 63 -21.46 -18.73 -20.04
N LEU A 64 -21.85 -17.73 -20.82
CA LEU A 64 -21.12 -17.35 -22.03
C LEU A 64 -19.86 -16.51 -21.72
N PRO A 65 -18.76 -16.73 -22.47
CA PRO A 65 -17.62 -15.83 -22.50
C PRO A 65 -17.91 -14.61 -23.38
N TYR A 66 -17.72 -13.41 -22.83
CA TYR A 66 -17.86 -12.14 -23.53
C TYR A 66 -16.52 -11.44 -23.69
N PHE A 67 -16.36 -10.73 -24.80
CA PHE A 67 -15.21 -9.90 -25.12
C PHE A 67 -15.69 -8.45 -25.19
N VAL A 68 -15.36 -7.66 -24.18
CA VAL A 68 -16.02 -6.38 -23.89
C VAL A 68 -15.08 -5.22 -24.11
N ASN A 69 -15.50 -4.23 -24.88
CA ASN A 69 -14.73 -3.01 -25.08
C ASN A 69 -14.87 -2.11 -23.85
N GLU A 70 -13.93 -2.21 -22.92
CA GLU A 70 -13.88 -1.39 -21.70
C GLU A 70 -13.04 -0.11 -21.88
N SER A 71 -12.74 0.30 -23.11
CA SER A 71 -11.96 1.52 -23.34
C SER A 71 -12.62 2.79 -22.78
N GLU A 72 -13.94 2.75 -22.60
CA GLU A 72 -14.76 3.84 -22.05
C GLU A 72 -15.09 3.64 -20.56
N TYR A 73 -14.53 2.62 -19.90
CA TYR A 73 -14.81 2.38 -18.48
C TYR A 73 -14.34 3.55 -17.61
N LYS A 74 -15.28 4.22 -16.93
CA LYS A 74 -15.02 5.43 -16.14
C LYS A 74 -14.72 5.17 -14.66
N GLY A 75 -14.94 3.95 -14.17
CA GLY A 75 -14.88 3.65 -12.73
C GLY A 75 -16.22 3.87 -12.02
N ILE A 76 -16.48 3.10 -10.97
CA ILE A 76 -17.78 3.00 -10.28
C ILE A 76 -18.25 4.37 -9.78
N LEU A 77 -17.38 5.16 -9.14
CA LEU A 77 -17.74 6.48 -8.62
C LEU A 77 -18.12 7.46 -9.74
N ASN A 78 -17.45 7.36 -10.89
CA ASN A 78 -17.70 8.26 -12.02
C ASN A 78 -19.01 7.94 -12.75
N TYR A 79 -19.64 6.80 -12.47
CA TYR A 79 -21.02 6.54 -12.85
C TYR A 79 -22.03 7.15 -11.87
N GLY A 80 -21.59 7.91 -10.86
CA GLY A 80 -22.45 8.59 -9.91
C GLY A 80 -22.86 7.72 -8.72
N ILE A 81 -22.11 6.65 -8.45
CA ILE A 81 -22.25 5.87 -7.21
C ILE A 81 -21.60 6.67 -6.09
N LYS A 82 -22.35 6.88 -5.01
CA LYS A 82 -21.85 7.48 -3.77
C LYS A 82 -22.08 6.51 -2.62
N TYR A 83 -21.03 6.30 -1.85
CA TYR A 83 -21.09 5.54 -0.60
C TYR A 83 -21.24 6.50 0.58
N SER A 84 -22.04 6.18 1.58
CA SER A 84 -22.11 6.92 2.85
C SER A 84 -22.36 5.94 3.99
N MET A 85 -21.55 5.94 5.05
CA MET A 85 -21.86 5.09 6.20
C MET A 85 -23.10 5.63 6.92
N LEU A 86 -23.95 4.73 7.42
CA LEU A 86 -25.12 5.10 8.21
C LEU A 86 -24.72 5.81 9.51
N ASP A 87 -23.58 5.44 10.09
CA ASP A 87 -23.00 6.06 11.29
C ASP A 87 -22.20 7.35 11.01
N LYS A 88 -22.18 7.80 9.74
CA LYS A 88 -21.44 8.99 9.26
C LYS A 88 -19.92 8.93 9.42
N THR A 89 -19.34 7.74 9.64
CA THR A 89 -17.88 7.57 9.57
C THR A 89 -17.37 7.81 8.15
N ASN A 90 -16.12 8.28 8.05
CA ASN A 90 -15.48 8.49 6.76
C ASN A 90 -15.22 7.14 6.09
N ILE A 91 -15.52 7.07 4.79
CA ILE A 91 -15.23 5.90 3.97
C ILE A 91 -14.14 6.30 2.99
N HIS A 92 -13.12 5.44 2.87
CA HIS A 92 -12.18 5.50 1.77
C HIS A 92 -12.56 4.42 0.75
N PHE A 93 -13.30 4.81 -0.29
CA PHE A 93 -13.44 3.97 -1.46
C PHE A 93 -12.27 4.29 -2.40
N ASN A 94 -11.45 3.29 -2.73
CA ASN A 94 -10.36 3.43 -3.68
C ASN A 94 -10.53 2.40 -4.80
N GLU A 95 -10.73 2.89 -6.03
CA GLU A 95 -10.72 2.04 -7.21
C GLU A 95 -9.45 2.25 -8.04
N TYR A 96 -8.83 1.12 -8.36
CA TYR A 96 -7.64 1.05 -9.20
C TYR A 96 -7.79 -0.10 -10.20
N PHE A 97 -7.72 0.20 -11.51
CA PHE A 97 -7.95 -0.80 -12.55
C PHE A 97 -6.87 -0.72 -13.65
N LYS A 98 -6.20 -1.85 -13.88
CA LYS A 98 -5.15 -2.04 -14.88
C LYS A 98 -5.53 -3.17 -15.84
N MET A 99 -5.18 -2.98 -17.11
CA MET A 99 -5.34 -3.98 -18.17
C MET A 99 -3.97 -4.37 -18.74
N TYR A 100 -3.63 -5.65 -18.67
CA TYR A 100 -2.35 -6.17 -19.16
C TYR A 100 -2.40 -6.53 -20.64
N TYR A 101 -1.28 -6.35 -21.35
CA TYR A 101 -1.15 -6.84 -22.72
C TYR A 101 -0.63 -8.29 -22.69
N MET A 102 -1.30 -9.18 -23.41
CA MET A 102 -0.77 -10.51 -23.73
C MET A 102 -0.23 -10.54 -25.16
N LYS A 103 0.62 -11.53 -25.48
CA LYS A 103 1.18 -11.70 -26.82
C LYS A 103 1.12 -13.18 -27.21
N VAL A 104 0.42 -13.48 -28.29
CA VAL A 104 0.35 -14.83 -28.86
C VAL A 104 1.47 -14.99 -29.88
N VAL A 105 2.29 -16.03 -29.72
CA VAL A 105 3.36 -16.38 -30.66
C VAL A 105 3.08 -17.76 -31.21
N LEU A 106 2.87 -17.84 -32.53
CA LEU A 106 2.63 -19.08 -33.25
C LEU A 106 3.95 -19.77 -33.60
N GLU A 107 3.97 -21.07 -33.37
CA GLU A 107 5.04 -21.97 -33.81
C GLU A 107 4.62 -22.71 -35.08
N LYS A 108 3.34 -23.09 -35.16
CA LYS A 108 2.77 -23.79 -36.32
C LYS A 108 1.34 -23.34 -36.58
N PHE A 109 1.02 -23.04 -37.84
CA PHE A 109 -0.35 -22.89 -38.31
C PHE A 109 -0.46 -23.60 -39.65
N SER A 110 -1.29 -24.65 -39.71
CA SER A 110 -1.62 -25.35 -40.96
C SER A 110 -3.13 -25.46 -41.15
N PHE A 111 -3.58 -25.35 -42.40
CA PHE A 111 -4.98 -25.49 -42.81
C PHE A 111 -5.10 -26.55 -43.90
N ASN A 112 -6.02 -27.49 -43.73
CA ASN A 112 -6.40 -28.47 -44.74
C ASN A 112 -7.69 -28.01 -45.44
N PRO A 113 -7.64 -27.62 -46.72
CA PRO A 113 -8.82 -27.14 -47.44
C PRO A 113 -9.88 -28.23 -47.67
N LYS A 114 -9.51 -29.52 -47.62
CA LYS A 114 -10.43 -30.63 -47.94
C LYS A 114 -11.50 -30.81 -46.87
N ASP A 115 -11.14 -30.66 -45.60
CA ASP A 115 -12.00 -30.86 -44.43
C ASP A 115 -12.23 -29.58 -43.61
N SER A 116 -11.64 -28.46 -44.06
CA SER A 116 -11.63 -27.17 -43.38
C SER A 116 -11.04 -27.22 -41.97
N LEU A 117 -10.10 -28.14 -41.73
CA LEU A 117 -9.45 -28.31 -40.44
C LEU A 117 -8.21 -27.41 -40.32
N VAL A 118 -8.12 -26.65 -39.23
CA VAL A 118 -6.88 -25.98 -38.81
C VAL A 118 -6.16 -26.76 -37.72
N SER A 119 -4.83 -26.70 -37.73
CA SER A 119 -3.98 -27.09 -36.61
C SER A 119 -3.05 -25.94 -36.26
N ILE A 120 -3.13 -25.48 -35.01
CA ILE A 120 -2.41 -24.30 -34.52
C ILE A 120 -1.66 -24.67 -33.25
N GLN A 121 -0.38 -24.35 -33.19
CA GLN A 121 0.48 -24.52 -32.02
C GLN A 121 1.24 -23.24 -31.73
N GLY A 122 1.46 -22.95 -30.46
CA GLY A 122 2.23 -21.80 -30.06
C GLY A 122 2.23 -21.57 -28.56
N VAL A 123 2.60 -20.35 -28.18
CA VAL A 123 2.75 -19.93 -26.79
C VAL A 123 2.13 -18.56 -26.57
N VAL A 124 1.42 -18.41 -25.45
CA VAL A 124 0.94 -17.09 -24.98
C VAL A 124 1.93 -16.52 -23.97
N LYS A 125 2.67 -15.50 -24.38
CA LYS A 125 3.61 -14.72 -23.56
C LYS A 125 2.92 -13.49 -22.94
N LYS A 126 3.59 -12.85 -21.98
CA LYS A 126 3.08 -11.66 -21.26
C LYS A 126 1.73 -11.94 -20.58
N GLY A 127 0.82 -10.98 -20.45
CA GLY A 127 -0.28 -11.10 -19.49
C GLY A 127 0.25 -11.07 -18.06
N TRP A 128 -0.52 -11.54 -17.08
CA TRP A 128 -0.13 -11.53 -15.66
C TRP A 128 1.35 -11.92 -15.47
N SER A 129 2.09 -11.09 -14.74
CA SER A 129 3.46 -11.40 -14.37
C SER A 129 3.44 -12.55 -13.36
N ALA A 130 4.30 -13.54 -13.56
CA ALA A 130 4.55 -14.61 -12.58
C ALA A 130 5.13 -14.09 -11.26
N LYS A 131 5.37 -12.77 -11.15
CA LYS A 131 5.97 -12.09 -10.01
C LYS A 131 5.15 -10.91 -9.45
N ASP A 132 4.00 -10.50 -9.99
CA ASP A 132 3.37 -9.22 -9.58
C ASP A 132 2.26 -9.36 -8.51
N ASP A 133 2.67 -8.95 -7.31
CA ASP A 133 2.06 -8.07 -6.30
C ASP A 133 0.79 -8.48 -5.53
N ILE A 134 -0.35 -8.73 -6.16
CA ILE A 134 -1.61 -8.85 -5.40
C ILE A 134 -1.73 -10.20 -4.65
N TYR A 135 -1.14 -11.26 -5.22
CA TYR A 135 -1.24 -12.62 -4.67
C TYR A 135 -0.10 -13.01 -3.73
N LYS A 136 1.07 -12.37 -3.86
CA LYS A 136 2.14 -12.51 -2.85
C LYS A 136 1.74 -11.84 -1.52
N GLN A 137 1.04 -10.71 -1.56
CA GLN A 137 0.56 -10.03 -0.36
C GLN A 137 -0.56 -10.79 0.37
N SER A 138 -1.34 -11.61 -0.34
CA SER A 138 -2.47 -12.36 0.24
C SER A 138 -2.16 -13.84 0.54
N GLY A 139 -0.92 -14.29 0.32
CA GLY A 139 -0.50 -15.67 0.62
C GLY A 139 -1.25 -16.78 -0.15
N THR A 140 -2.06 -16.44 -1.16
CA THR A 140 -2.91 -17.41 -1.87
C THR A 140 -2.19 -17.95 -3.10
N LYS A 141 -2.08 -19.29 -3.20
CA LYS A 141 -1.54 -19.98 -4.37
C LYS A 141 -2.31 -19.56 -5.61
N VAL A 142 -1.60 -19.12 -6.66
CA VAL A 142 -2.20 -18.80 -7.96
C VAL A 142 -2.63 -20.11 -8.64
N GLU A 143 -3.83 -20.59 -8.36
CA GLU A 143 -4.26 -21.92 -8.79
C GLU A 143 -4.57 -22.03 -10.29
N LYS A 144 -4.86 -20.92 -11.01
CA LYS A 144 -5.24 -20.95 -12.43
C LYS A 144 -4.76 -19.71 -13.21
N ASN A 145 -3.68 -19.85 -13.98
CA ASN A 145 -3.18 -18.82 -14.90
C ASN A 145 -3.34 -19.18 -16.41
N ASN A 146 -4.18 -20.18 -16.70
CA ASN A 146 -4.49 -20.60 -18.07
C ASN A 146 -5.17 -19.47 -18.86
N VAL A 147 -4.84 -19.36 -20.14
CA VAL A 147 -5.55 -18.49 -21.08
C VAL A 147 -6.64 -19.32 -21.75
N ASN A 148 -7.85 -18.76 -21.82
CA ASN A 148 -8.98 -19.38 -22.50
C ASN A 148 -8.87 -19.08 -23.99
N ILE A 149 -9.04 -20.11 -24.82
CA ILE A 149 -8.91 -20.01 -26.27
C ILE A 149 -10.22 -20.46 -26.91
N TYR A 150 -10.75 -19.66 -27.83
CA TYR A 150 -11.99 -19.96 -28.51
C TYR A 150 -11.81 -19.88 -30.03
N ILE A 151 -12.41 -20.83 -30.75
CA ILE A 151 -12.53 -20.80 -32.21
C ILE A 151 -14.00 -20.95 -32.57
N GLY A 152 -14.56 -19.99 -33.30
CA GLY A 152 -15.96 -20.04 -33.74
C GLY A 152 -16.39 -18.74 -34.44
N GLY A 153 -17.69 -18.54 -34.61
CA GLY A 153 -18.22 -17.33 -35.24
C GLY A 153 -18.34 -16.16 -34.26
N LYS A 154 -18.04 -14.94 -34.71
CA LYS A 154 -18.27 -13.73 -33.92
C LYS A 154 -19.75 -13.36 -33.93
N LYS A 155 -20.34 -13.12 -32.76
CA LYS A 155 -21.68 -12.51 -32.65
C LYS A 155 -21.62 -11.27 -31.76
N ASP A 156 -21.77 -10.11 -32.39
CA ASP A 156 -21.80 -8.82 -31.71
C ASP A 156 -23.01 -8.71 -30.78
N THR A 157 -22.81 -8.04 -29.65
CA THR A 157 -23.80 -7.85 -28.60
C THR A 157 -23.45 -6.62 -27.75
N ILE A 158 -24.22 -6.40 -26.68
CA ILE A 158 -23.98 -5.35 -25.71
C ILE A 158 -23.90 -5.99 -24.32
N SER A 159 -22.81 -5.74 -23.61
CA SER A 159 -22.63 -6.17 -22.22
C SER A 159 -23.02 -5.06 -21.27
N LYS A 160 -23.85 -5.37 -20.28
CA LYS A 160 -24.26 -4.44 -19.24
C LYS A 160 -23.27 -4.45 -18.08
N LEU A 161 -22.86 -3.28 -17.63
CA LEU A 161 -22.14 -3.09 -16.39
C LEU A 161 -23.14 -2.96 -15.25
N TYR A 162 -22.99 -3.80 -14.24
CA TYR A 162 -23.83 -3.79 -13.06
C TYR A 162 -23.06 -3.36 -11.82
N TYR A 163 -23.76 -2.68 -10.94
CA TYR A 163 -23.41 -2.51 -9.55
C TYR A 163 -24.25 -3.44 -8.68
N VAL A 164 -23.60 -4.23 -7.83
CA VAL A 164 -24.26 -5.16 -6.89
C VAL A 164 -23.72 -4.87 -5.49
N PRO A 165 -24.49 -4.19 -4.62
CA PRO A 165 -24.05 -3.78 -3.28
C PRO A 165 -23.36 -4.91 -2.48
N ASP A 166 -24.01 -6.06 -2.39
CA ASP A 166 -23.58 -7.21 -1.57
C ASP A 166 -22.27 -7.85 -2.04
N LEU A 167 -21.88 -7.59 -3.28
CA LEU A 167 -20.64 -8.11 -3.88
C LEU A 167 -19.50 -7.09 -3.85
N MET A 168 -19.80 -5.82 -3.57
CA MET A 168 -18.85 -4.72 -3.60
C MET A 168 -18.40 -4.27 -2.20
N ILE A 169 -19.16 -4.60 -1.16
CA ILE A 169 -18.88 -4.19 0.22
C ILE A 169 -19.10 -5.39 1.15
N ASN A 170 -18.20 -5.59 2.12
CA ASN A 170 -18.30 -6.69 3.09
C ASN A 170 -19.51 -6.58 4.04
N TYR A 171 -20.10 -5.38 4.17
CA TYR A 171 -21.23 -5.09 5.07
C TYR A 171 -22.18 -4.07 4.44
N PRO A 172 -22.91 -4.41 3.35
CA PRO A 172 -23.74 -3.45 2.61
C PRO A 172 -24.75 -2.72 3.51
N ASP A 173 -25.27 -3.38 4.54
CA ASP A 173 -26.23 -2.81 5.50
C ASP A 173 -25.67 -1.66 6.35
N LYS A 174 -24.34 -1.48 6.42
CA LYS A 174 -23.71 -0.34 7.09
C LYS A 174 -23.65 0.91 6.22
N TYR A 175 -24.00 0.79 4.93
CA TYR A 175 -23.83 1.83 3.93
C TYR A 175 -25.18 2.26 3.36
N LYS A 176 -25.40 3.57 3.30
CA LYS A 176 -26.32 4.19 2.35
C LYS A 176 -25.57 4.35 1.02
N ILE A 177 -25.96 3.56 0.03
CA ILE A 177 -25.38 3.63 -1.32
C ILE A 177 -26.38 4.34 -2.22
N THR A 178 -25.95 5.38 -2.93
CA THR A 178 -26.82 6.11 -3.86
C THR A 178 -26.28 6.10 -5.27
N HIS A 179 -27.17 6.09 -6.26
CA HIS A 179 -26.87 6.29 -7.68
C HIS A 179 -27.86 7.32 -8.23
N LYS A 180 -27.34 8.44 -8.76
CA LYS A 180 -28.18 9.59 -9.18
C LYS A 180 -29.14 10.02 -8.05
N ASP A 181 -28.57 10.12 -6.85
CA ASP A 181 -29.22 10.50 -5.59
C ASP A 181 -30.38 9.61 -5.12
N LYS A 182 -30.58 8.45 -5.76
CA LYS A 182 -31.53 7.41 -5.33
C LYS A 182 -30.79 6.32 -4.57
N ASN A 183 -31.35 5.89 -3.43
CA ASN A 183 -30.81 4.76 -2.68
C ASN A 183 -30.90 3.47 -3.53
N ILE A 184 -29.81 2.71 -3.58
CA ILE A 184 -29.74 1.45 -4.30
C ILE A 184 -29.35 0.31 -3.35
N ASN A 185 -30.27 -0.62 -3.15
CA ASN A 185 -30.08 -1.84 -2.37
C ASN A 185 -30.15 -3.11 -3.24
N LYS A 186 -30.18 -2.94 -4.56
CA LYS A 186 -30.32 -4.04 -5.53
C LYS A 186 -29.42 -3.83 -6.74
N LYS A 187 -29.25 -4.91 -7.50
CA LYS A 187 -28.51 -4.91 -8.78
C LYS A 187 -28.98 -3.77 -9.68
N THR A 188 -28.07 -2.86 -10.00
CA THR A 188 -28.35 -1.63 -10.76
C THR A 188 -27.43 -1.57 -11.99
N ILE A 189 -27.96 -1.19 -13.16
CA ILE A 189 -27.15 -1.00 -14.37
C ILE A 189 -26.46 0.37 -14.28
N LEU A 190 -25.15 0.39 -14.44
CA LEU A 190 -24.34 1.61 -14.48
C LEU A 190 -24.09 2.09 -15.90
N ASP A 191 -23.77 1.15 -16.80
CA ASP A 191 -23.41 1.46 -18.18
C ASP A 191 -23.60 0.24 -19.11
N THR A 192 -23.37 0.43 -20.40
CA THR A 192 -23.35 -0.60 -21.43
C THR A 192 -22.13 -0.48 -22.33
N PHE A 193 -21.53 -1.60 -22.68
CA PHE A 193 -20.35 -1.65 -23.53
C PHE A 193 -20.63 -2.49 -24.77
N SER A 194 -20.11 -2.05 -25.92
CA SER A 194 -20.03 -2.90 -27.11
C SER A 194 -19.21 -4.14 -26.79
N SER A 195 -19.74 -5.30 -27.13
CA SER A 195 -19.08 -6.57 -26.88
C SER A 195 -19.44 -7.59 -27.94
N PHE A 196 -18.83 -8.76 -27.87
CA PHE A 196 -19.25 -9.90 -28.65
C PHE A 196 -19.02 -11.18 -27.85
N TYR A 197 -19.68 -12.26 -28.27
CA TYR A 197 -19.38 -13.61 -27.82
C TYR A 197 -19.09 -14.49 -29.04
N ILE A 198 -18.51 -15.66 -28.79
CA ILE A 198 -18.30 -16.65 -29.86
C ILE A 198 -19.49 -17.58 -29.89
N ASN A 199 -20.13 -17.77 -31.05
CA ASN A 199 -21.16 -18.80 -31.23
C ASN A 199 -20.56 -20.05 -31.87
N ASN A 200 -21.18 -21.21 -31.62
CA ASN A 200 -20.76 -22.51 -32.17
C ASN A 200 -19.25 -22.77 -32.01
N TYR A 201 -18.73 -22.51 -30.80
CA TYR A 201 -17.29 -22.46 -30.57
C TYR A 201 -16.72 -23.78 -30.07
N HIS A 202 -15.44 -23.97 -30.36
CA HIS A 202 -14.57 -24.90 -29.66
C HIS A 202 -13.77 -24.13 -28.60
N HIS A 203 -13.73 -24.65 -27.37
CA HIS A 203 -12.98 -24.05 -26.25
C HIS A 203 -11.78 -24.92 -25.89
N PHE A 204 -10.66 -24.25 -25.69
CA PHE A 204 -9.39 -24.84 -25.28
C PHE A 204 -8.79 -23.98 -24.16
N GLU A 205 -7.82 -24.55 -23.45
CA GLU A 205 -7.02 -23.82 -22.48
C GLU A 205 -5.54 -24.04 -22.78
N THR A 206 -4.72 -23.04 -22.49
CA THR A 206 -3.27 -23.22 -22.47
C THR A 206 -2.84 -24.10 -21.29
N GLN A 207 -1.64 -24.66 -21.37
CA GLN A 207 -0.94 -25.13 -20.17
C GLN A 207 -0.70 -23.98 -19.19
N LYS A 208 -0.59 -24.32 -17.90
CA LYS A 208 -0.18 -23.40 -16.83
C LYS A 208 1.29 -23.02 -16.99
N GLY A 209 1.64 -21.78 -16.63
CA GLY A 209 3.05 -21.36 -16.55
C GLY A 209 3.30 -19.96 -17.08
N THR A 210 4.57 -19.59 -17.19
CA THR A 210 5.02 -18.29 -17.75
C THR A 210 4.94 -18.29 -19.27
N ASN A 211 5.28 -19.42 -19.88
CA ASN A 211 5.11 -19.72 -21.29
C ASN A 211 3.91 -20.67 -21.42
N ARG A 212 2.74 -20.10 -21.70
CA ARG A 212 1.48 -20.85 -21.75
C ARG A 212 1.31 -21.48 -23.11
N ILE A 213 1.81 -22.70 -23.25
CA ILE A 213 1.81 -23.47 -24.51
C ILE A 213 0.40 -23.93 -24.83
N PHE A 214 0.05 -23.93 -26.12
CA PHE A 214 -1.22 -24.47 -26.62
C PHE A 214 -1.04 -25.24 -27.93
N SER A 215 -1.94 -26.21 -28.14
CA SER A 215 -2.07 -26.97 -29.39
C SER A 215 -3.54 -27.22 -29.66
N ILE A 216 -4.03 -26.73 -30.80
CA ILE A 216 -5.46 -26.68 -31.14
C ILE A 216 -5.68 -27.35 -32.49
N LYS A 217 -6.77 -28.10 -32.59
CA LYS A 217 -7.33 -28.57 -33.86
C LYS A 217 -8.83 -28.31 -33.89
N ALA A 218 -9.32 -27.64 -34.92
CA ALA A 218 -10.73 -27.30 -35.05
C ALA A 218 -11.14 -27.17 -36.51
N LYS A 219 -12.41 -27.45 -36.82
CA LYS A 219 -13.00 -27.10 -38.12
C LYS A 219 -13.34 -25.62 -38.11
N ILE A 220 -13.09 -24.94 -39.23
CA ILE A 220 -13.38 -23.51 -39.38
C ILE A 220 -14.12 -23.22 -40.67
N ASN A 221 -14.73 -22.05 -40.74
CA ASN A 221 -15.40 -21.52 -41.92
C ASN A 221 -14.88 -20.09 -42.22
N PRO A 222 -15.33 -19.43 -43.30
CA PRO A 222 -14.87 -18.09 -43.67
C PRO A 222 -15.06 -17.01 -42.59
N HIS A 223 -15.96 -17.22 -41.65
CA HIS A 223 -16.29 -16.27 -40.56
C HIS A 223 -15.68 -16.65 -39.21
N SER A 224 -14.87 -17.72 -39.16
CA SER A 224 -14.25 -18.15 -37.90
C SER A 224 -13.20 -17.14 -37.43
N ILE A 225 -13.25 -16.84 -36.14
CA ILE A 225 -12.23 -16.08 -35.42
C ILE A 225 -11.58 -16.95 -34.34
N LEU A 226 -10.31 -16.65 -34.03
CA LEU A 226 -9.54 -17.24 -32.95
C LEU A 226 -9.35 -16.17 -31.88
N THR A 227 -9.76 -16.43 -30.64
CA THR A 227 -9.64 -15.48 -29.54
C THR A 227 -8.91 -16.08 -28.35
N PHE A 228 -8.08 -15.26 -27.69
CA PHE A 228 -7.36 -15.59 -26.48
C PHE A 228 -7.77 -14.62 -25.36
N GLY A 229 -8.47 -15.13 -24.37
CA GLY A 229 -9.04 -14.36 -23.27
C GLY A 229 -8.45 -14.73 -21.91
N LEU A 230 -8.07 -13.71 -21.14
CA LEU A 230 -7.66 -13.83 -19.75
C LEU A 230 -8.16 -12.63 -18.97
N THR A 231 -8.62 -12.85 -17.74
CA THR A 231 -9.11 -11.79 -16.84
C THR A 231 -8.08 -10.66 -16.70
N ASN A 232 -8.55 -9.41 -16.74
CA ASN A 232 -7.72 -8.20 -16.63
C ASN A 232 -6.62 -8.10 -17.70
N CYS A 233 -6.80 -8.78 -18.83
CA CYS A 233 -5.91 -8.70 -19.98
C CYS A 233 -6.69 -8.30 -21.23
N TYR A 234 -6.02 -7.55 -22.10
CA TYR A 234 -6.52 -7.35 -23.44
C TYR A 234 -6.50 -8.66 -24.21
N THR A 235 -7.62 -8.96 -24.86
CA THR A 235 -7.82 -10.15 -25.67
C THR A 235 -7.03 -10.02 -26.96
N GLU A 236 -6.44 -11.13 -27.41
CA GLU A 236 -5.88 -11.26 -28.75
C GLU A 236 -6.88 -11.96 -29.66
N ILE A 237 -7.27 -11.32 -30.76
CA ILE A 237 -8.34 -11.77 -31.66
C ILE A 237 -7.80 -11.82 -33.08
N PHE A 238 -8.03 -12.92 -33.80
CA PHE A 238 -7.54 -13.13 -35.17
C PHE A 238 -8.65 -13.64 -36.08
N GLU A 239 -8.84 -13.01 -37.24
CA GLU A 239 -9.82 -13.42 -38.27
C GLU A 239 -9.31 -14.59 -39.13
N ILE A 240 -9.11 -15.75 -38.50
CA ILE A 240 -8.47 -16.91 -39.13
C ILE A 240 -9.25 -17.50 -40.32
N GLY A 241 -10.58 -17.35 -40.34
CA GLY A 241 -11.42 -17.72 -41.48
C GLY A 241 -11.06 -16.89 -42.72
N GLN A 242 -11.02 -15.57 -42.58
CA GLN A 242 -10.59 -14.71 -43.68
C GLN A 242 -9.14 -14.94 -44.08
N LEU A 243 -8.25 -15.31 -43.14
CA LEU A 243 -6.86 -15.63 -43.47
C LEU A 243 -6.79 -16.82 -44.45
N VAL A 244 -7.45 -17.94 -44.13
CA VAL A 244 -7.27 -19.16 -44.91
C VAL A 244 -8.15 -19.20 -46.17
N PHE A 245 -9.37 -18.64 -46.11
CA PHE A 245 -10.34 -18.70 -47.21
C PHE A 245 -10.22 -17.53 -48.22
N ASN A 246 -9.54 -16.43 -47.89
CA ASN A 246 -9.31 -15.35 -48.86
C ASN A 246 -8.31 -15.75 -49.95
N THR A 247 -8.44 -15.11 -51.12
CA THR A 247 -7.46 -15.23 -52.20
C THR A 247 -6.08 -14.70 -51.78
N LYS A 248 -5.02 -15.22 -52.42
CA LYS A 248 -3.63 -14.82 -52.14
C LYS A 248 -3.42 -13.30 -52.30
N ASP A 249 -4.10 -12.68 -53.26
CA ASP A 249 -4.01 -11.23 -53.49
C ASP A 249 -4.71 -10.41 -52.41
N LYS A 250 -5.90 -10.84 -51.96
CA LYS A 250 -6.60 -10.20 -50.83
C LYS A 250 -5.75 -10.30 -49.55
N ARG A 251 -5.13 -11.46 -49.29
CA ARG A 251 -4.17 -11.64 -48.18
C ARG A 251 -3.01 -10.64 -48.27
N ARG A 252 -2.34 -10.58 -49.43
CA ARG A 252 -1.19 -9.69 -49.65
C ARG A 252 -1.54 -8.21 -49.45
N LYS A 253 -2.72 -7.77 -49.92
CA LYS A 253 -3.21 -6.40 -49.70
C LYS A 253 -3.39 -6.09 -48.22
N LYS A 254 -4.01 -6.99 -47.45
CA LYS A 254 -4.23 -6.81 -46.00
C LYS A 254 -2.92 -6.76 -45.20
N VAL A 255 -1.97 -7.66 -45.51
CA VAL A 255 -0.61 -7.64 -44.91
C VAL A 255 0.10 -6.30 -45.16
N LYS A 256 0.00 -5.75 -46.38
CA LYS A 256 0.60 -4.44 -46.71
C LYS A 256 -0.06 -3.29 -45.94
N ALA A 257 -1.38 -3.33 -45.78
CA ALA A 257 -2.12 -2.29 -45.06
C ALA A 257 -1.76 -2.24 -43.56
N ASN A 258 -1.63 -3.39 -42.91
CA ASN A 258 -1.39 -3.46 -41.46
C ASN A 258 0.05 -3.14 -41.05
N LYS A 259 1.05 -3.32 -41.94
CA LYS A 259 2.44 -2.89 -41.69
C LYS A 259 2.57 -1.40 -41.30
N LYS A 260 1.62 -0.54 -41.69
CA LYS A 260 1.64 0.90 -41.34
C LYS A 260 1.13 1.20 -39.92
N LYS A 261 0.40 0.29 -39.27
CA LYS A 261 -0.24 0.52 -37.96
C LYS A 261 0.56 -0.01 -36.75
N GLU A 262 1.56 -0.87 -36.97
CA GLU A 262 2.13 -1.74 -35.92
C GLU A 262 3.17 -1.11 -34.95
N LYS A 263 3.45 0.21 -35.01
CA LYS A 263 4.63 0.78 -34.31
C LYS A 263 4.45 1.30 -32.87
N LYS A 264 3.27 1.28 -32.24
CA LYS A 264 3.04 2.06 -30.99
C LYS A 264 2.88 1.30 -29.66
N HIS A 265 2.75 -0.02 -29.63
CA HIS A 265 2.35 -0.74 -28.39
C HIS A 265 3.35 -1.76 -27.81
N ASP A 266 4.40 -2.15 -28.53
CA ASP A 266 5.12 -3.40 -28.21
C ASP A 266 5.92 -3.38 -26.87
N ASN A 267 6.18 -2.18 -26.32
CA ASN A 267 6.96 -2.01 -25.09
C ASN A 267 6.14 -1.86 -23.80
N LYS A 268 4.81 -1.64 -23.86
CA LYS A 268 4.01 -1.44 -22.63
C LYS A 268 3.57 -2.79 -22.05
N LYS A 269 3.74 -2.97 -20.73
CA LYS A 269 3.26 -4.16 -20.00
C LYS A 269 1.75 -4.12 -19.73
N PHE A 270 1.23 -2.94 -19.40
CA PHE A 270 -0.18 -2.70 -19.10
C PHE A 270 -0.61 -1.27 -19.48
N LYS A 271 -1.93 -1.05 -19.50
CA LYS A 271 -2.57 0.27 -19.53
C LYS A 271 -3.35 0.47 -18.23
N VAL A 272 -3.15 1.60 -17.56
CA VAL A 272 -3.99 2.01 -16.43
C VAL A 272 -5.28 2.57 -17.01
N ILE A 273 -6.42 2.00 -16.60
CA ILE A 273 -7.75 2.47 -17.01
C ILE A 273 -8.26 3.44 -15.96
N ILE A 274 -8.17 3.08 -14.68
CA ILE A 274 -8.56 3.92 -13.54
C ILE A 274 -7.39 4.04 -12.57
N ARG A 275 -7.09 5.27 -12.13
CA ARG A 275 -6.08 5.57 -11.12
C ARG A 275 -6.73 6.35 -9.98
N ASN A 276 -6.69 5.78 -8.77
CA ASN A 276 -7.03 6.44 -7.52
C ASN A 276 -8.35 7.21 -7.61
N ASN A 277 -9.39 6.55 -8.12
CA ASN A 277 -10.72 7.11 -8.11
C ASN A 277 -11.24 7.01 -6.67
N ILE A 278 -11.09 8.11 -5.93
CA ILE A 278 -11.27 8.17 -4.49
C ILE A 278 -12.51 9.00 -4.17
N GLN A 279 -13.39 8.46 -3.32
CA GLN A 279 -14.42 9.24 -2.64
C GLN A 279 -14.01 9.39 -1.17
N GLU A 280 -13.86 10.63 -0.72
CA GLU A 280 -13.72 11.00 0.69
C GLU A 280 -14.94 11.84 1.07
N LEU A 281 -15.87 11.27 1.84
CA LEU A 281 -17.01 12.05 2.35
C LEU A 281 -16.68 12.62 3.73
N TYR A 282 -17.19 13.82 3.98
CA TYR A 282 -17.12 14.48 5.28
C TYR A 282 -15.72 14.88 5.75
N LYS A 283 -14.73 14.97 4.85
CA LYS A 283 -13.37 15.46 5.16
C LYS A 283 -13.37 16.82 5.89
N ASP A 284 -14.36 17.65 5.57
CA ASP A 284 -14.51 19.00 6.11
C ASP A 284 -15.68 19.15 7.12
N THR A 285 -16.53 18.14 7.29
CA THR A 285 -17.73 18.21 8.15
C THR A 285 -17.71 17.25 9.34
N ILE A 286 -16.78 16.30 9.39
CA ILE A 286 -16.43 15.66 10.66
C ILE A 286 -15.58 16.70 11.38
N PRO A 287 -16.06 17.32 12.48
CA PRO A 287 -15.17 18.10 13.32
C PRO A 287 -14.01 17.17 13.67
N LYS A 288 -12.80 17.48 13.18
CA LYS A 288 -11.60 16.81 13.65
C LYS A 288 -11.70 16.80 15.17
N PRO A 289 -11.56 15.65 15.85
CA PRO A 289 -11.67 15.60 17.30
C PRO A 289 -10.84 16.76 17.83
N LYS A 290 -11.52 17.73 18.46
CA LYS A 290 -10.90 19.01 18.76
C LYS A 290 -9.69 18.68 19.62
N GLN A 291 -8.52 18.91 19.06
CA GLN A 291 -7.28 18.56 19.71
C GLN A 291 -7.26 19.37 21.02
N PRO A 292 -6.97 18.75 22.18
CA PRO A 292 -6.94 19.50 23.42
C PRO A 292 -6.03 20.71 23.26
N TRP A 293 -6.48 21.87 23.78
CA TRP A 293 -5.81 23.16 23.61
C TRP A 293 -4.30 23.08 23.82
N TYR A 294 -3.85 22.32 24.81
CA TYR A 294 -2.43 22.05 25.07
C TYR A 294 -1.68 21.60 23.81
N TYR A 295 -2.18 20.58 23.12
CA TYR A 295 -1.49 20.01 21.96
C TYR A 295 -1.60 20.90 20.73
N GLU A 296 -2.63 21.74 20.63
CA GLU A 296 -2.71 22.78 19.60
C GLU A 296 -1.58 23.81 19.78
N ILE A 297 -1.36 24.27 21.01
CA ILE A 297 -0.26 25.19 21.35
C ILE A 297 1.09 24.56 21.04
N VAL A 298 1.34 23.34 21.53
CA VAL A 298 2.63 22.69 21.30
C VAL A 298 2.89 22.43 19.81
N LYS A 299 1.89 21.90 19.08
CA LYS A 299 2.03 21.66 17.64
C LYS A 299 2.37 22.94 16.88
N THR A 300 1.77 24.07 17.28
CA THR A 300 2.03 25.38 16.68
C THR A 300 3.45 25.87 17.03
N ALA A 301 3.86 25.75 18.30
CA ALA A 301 5.20 26.12 18.74
C ALA A 301 6.30 25.32 18.01
N GLU A 302 6.15 23.99 17.89
CA GLU A 302 7.06 23.13 17.13
C GLU A 302 7.10 23.49 15.64
N GLY A 303 5.95 23.88 15.07
CA GLY A 303 5.90 24.40 13.70
C GLY A 303 6.71 25.68 13.53
N TYR A 304 6.67 26.59 14.51
CA TYR A 304 7.52 27.78 14.51
C TYR A 304 9.00 27.43 14.71
N ILE A 305 9.34 26.46 15.57
CA ILE A 305 10.71 25.96 15.72
C ILE A 305 11.24 25.41 14.39
N ALA A 306 10.48 24.55 13.71
CA ALA A 306 10.87 23.98 12.42
C ALA A 306 11.08 25.03 11.32
N ASN A 307 10.47 26.22 11.48
CA ASN A 307 10.64 27.37 10.59
C ASN A 307 11.63 28.42 11.13
N ASN A 308 12.39 28.11 12.18
CA ASN A 308 13.33 29.01 12.85
C ASN A 308 12.70 30.31 13.40
N GLN A 309 11.39 30.31 13.64
CA GLN A 309 10.63 31.46 14.17
C GLN A 309 10.57 31.40 15.71
N TYR A 310 11.72 31.40 16.38
CA TYR A 310 11.81 31.14 17.82
C TYR A 310 11.04 32.14 18.70
N ALA A 311 10.95 33.42 18.30
CA ALA A 311 10.16 34.42 19.03
C ALA A 311 8.67 34.03 19.08
N LYS A 312 8.10 33.58 17.96
CA LYS A 312 6.71 33.11 17.93
C LYS A 312 6.54 31.80 18.70
N ALA A 313 7.50 30.89 18.60
CA ALA A 313 7.48 29.66 19.40
C ALA A 313 7.48 29.97 20.91
N ARG A 314 8.23 31.00 21.34
CA ARG A 314 8.25 31.45 22.74
C ARG A 314 6.87 31.93 23.14
N ASP A 315 6.25 32.78 22.32
CA ASP A 315 4.94 33.35 22.62
C ASP A 315 3.87 32.25 22.73
N GLU A 316 3.97 31.18 21.93
CA GLU A 316 3.11 29.99 22.09
C GLU A 316 3.40 29.23 23.40
N TYR A 317 4.65 28.91 23.72
CA TYR A 317 4.99 28.21 24.97
C TYR A 317 4.64 29.02 26.22
N ASN A 318 4.73 30.35 26.17
CA ASN A 318 4.36 31.22 27.28
C ASN A 318 2.88 31.09 27.63
N LYS A 319 2.00 30.81 26.66
CA LYS A 319 0.58 30.53 26.94
C LYS A 319 0.40 29.32 27.84
N LEU A 320 1.29 28.32 27.77
CA LEU A 320 1.26 27.16 28.68
C LEU A 320 1.66 27.53 30.11
N LEU A 321 2.46 28.58 30.29
CA LEU A 321 2.88 29.08 31.61
C LEU A 321 1.81 29.96 32.27
N GLU A 322 0.97 30.63 31.48
CA GLU A 322 -0.13 31.48 31.97
C GLU A 322 -1.26 30.67 32.63
N LYS A 323 -1.42 29.40 32.25
CA LYS A 323 -2.38 28.49 32.87
C LYS A 323 -1.62 27.58 33.82
N GLU A 324 -2.11 27.39 35.04
CA GLU A 324 -1.62 26.36 35.96
C GLU A 324 -1.99 24.96 35.45
N HIS A 325 -1.44 24.58 34.31
CA HIS A 325 -1.63 23.29 33.68
C HIS A 325 -0.35 22.47 33.79
N TYR A 326 -0.51 21.15 33.75
CA TYR A 326 0.61 20.23 33.64
C TYR A 326 1.34 20.45 32.30
N ILE A 327 2.67 20.45 32.31
CA ILE A 327 3.49 20.55 31.11
C ILE A 327 4.46 19.36 31.11
N PHE A 328 4.48 18.57 30.04
CA PHE A 328 5.41 17.44 29.91
C PHE A 328 6.86 17.92 29.84
N ALA A 329 7.80 17.11 30.33
CA ALA A 329 9.22 17.44 30.39
C ALA A 329 9.80 17.80 29.02
N ARG A 330 9.40 17.09 27.96
CA ARG A 330 9.80 17.41 26.59
C ARG A 330 9.38 18.80 26.12
N ASP A 331 8.22 19.26 26.57
CA ASP A 331 7.69 20.56 26.17
C ASP A 331 8.36 21.67 26.98
N LEU A 332 8.66 21.42 28.26
CA LEU A 332 9.53 22.30 29.06
C LEU A 332 10.96 22.38 28.50
N HIS A 333 11.51 21.27 28.03
CA HIS A 333 12.83 21.17 27.38
C HIS A 333 12.90 22.02 26.12
N ASN A 334 11.85 22.01 25.31
CA ASN A 334 11.75 22.89 24.15
C ASN A 334 11.55 24.35 24.57
N ALA A 335 10.64 24.61 25.49
CA ALA A 335 10.34 25.97 25.95
C ALA A 335 11.58 26.66 26.51
N VAL A 336 12.41 25.97 27.32
CA VAL A 336 13.62 26.57 27.90
C VAL A 336 14.64 26.92 26.81
N ARG A 337 14.80 26.06 25.81
CA ARG A 337 15.70 26.29 24.67
C ARG A 337 15.22 27.43 23.78
N VAL A 338 13.91 27.53 23.58
CA VAL A 338 13.29 28.65 22.87
C VAL A 338 13.47 29.97 23.63
N ALA A 339 13.23 29.98 24.95
CA ALA A 339 13.43 31.15 25.80
C ALA A 339 14.89 31.62 25.79
N ILE A 340 15.83 30.67 25.87
CA ILE A 340 17.26 30.98 25.69
C ILE A 340 17.48 31.55 24.29
N THR A 341 17.09 30.88 23.21
CA THR A 341 17.35 31.35 21.84
C THR A 341 16.81 32.76 21.58
N THR A 342 15.70 33.14 22.24
CA THR A 342 15.04 34.45 22.13
C THR A 342 15.49 35.51 23.13
N ARG A 343 16.52 35.22 23.95
CA ARG A 343 17.07 36.15 24.96
C ARG A 343 16.12 36.47 26.12
N ASP A 344 15.14 35.62 26.37
CA ASP A 344 14.27 35.71 27.54
C ASP A 344 14.84 34.92 28.71
N ASP A 345 15.85 35.48 29.37
CA ASP A 345 16.57 34.79 30.45
C ASP A 345 15.68 34.56 31.69
N LYS A 346 14.69 35.43 31.95
CA LYS A 346 13.78 35.28 33.10
C LYS A 346 12.90 34.05 32.93
N THR A 347 12.25 33.94 31.77
CA THR A 347 11.42 32.78 31.45
C THR A 347 12.26 31.51 31.34
N ALA A 348 13.48 31.60 30.79
CA ALA A 348 14.38 30.45 30.73
C ALA A 348 14.70 29.90 32.14
N ILE A 349 15.01 30.76 33.11
CA ILE A 349 15.30 30.34 34.49
C ILE A 349 14.06 29.74 35.16
N LEU A 350 12.88 30.34 34.99
CA LEU A 350 11.63 29.77 35.48
C LEU A 350 11.39 28.35 34.93
N LEU A 351 11.65 28.15 33.63
CA LEU A 351 11.52 26.83 33.00
C LEU A 351 12.59 25.83 33.48
N CYS A 352 13.82 26.27 33.76
CA CYS A 352 14.83 25.45 34.43
C CYS A 352 14.35 25.00 35.82
N GLU A 353 13.76 25.91 36.61
CA GLU A 353 13.21 25.56 37.93
C GLU A 353 12.10 24.50 37.81
N LYS A 354 11.21 24.62 36.81
CA LYS A 354 10.16 23.61 36.53
C LYS A 354 10.73 22.28 36.06
N LEU A 355 11.81 22.27 35.26
CA LEU A 355 12.50 21.04 34.84
C LEU A 355 13.19 20.33 36.01
N ALA A 356 13.81 21.08 36.93
CA ALA A 356 14.42 20.51 38.13
C ALA A 356 13.38 19.77 39.01
N LEU A 357 12.14 20.27 39.07
CA LEU A 357 11.02 19.60 39.76
C LEU A 357 10.57 18.29 39.10
N LYS A 358 11.01 18.02 37.87
CA LYS A 358 10.78 16.74 37.17
C LYS A 358 11.97 15.79 37.22
N GLY A 359 12.98 16.11 38.03
CA GLY A 359 14.15 15.26 38.23
C GLY A 359 15.28 15.45 37.22
N VAL A 360 15.29 16.56 36.48
CA VAL A 360 16.43 16.92 35.63
C VAL A 360 17.66 17.20 36.51
N SER A 361 18.74 16.44 36.28
CA SER A 361 20.00 16.59 37.01
C SER A 361 20.76 17.87 36.64
N LEU A 362 21.74 18.28 37.46
CA LEU A 362 22.62 19.40 37.12
C LEU A 362 23.41 19.19 35.82
N ASN A 363 23.68 17.94 35.43
CA ASN A 363 24.45 17.62 34.23
C ASN A 363 23.74 18.08 32.95
N TYR A 364 22.40 18.02 32.92
CA TYR A 364 21.59 18.55 31.82
C TYR A 364 21.89 20.01 31.49
N TYR A 365 22.12 20.81 32.53
CA TYR A 365 22.42 22.22 32.41
C TYR A 365 23.86 22.51 31.93
N ASN A 366 24.65 21.47 31.65
CA ASN A 366 25.93 21.59 30.95
C ASN A 366 25.81 21.67 29.43
N ALA A 367 24.61 21.41 28.86
CA ALA A 367 24.40 21.57 27.43
C ALA A 367 24.79 22.98 26.94
N ASN A 368 25.42 23.06 25.76
CA ASN A 368 26.03 24.29 25.25
C ASN A 368 25.04 25.48 25.17
N ILE A 369 23.75 25.21 24.95
CA ILE A 369 22.73 26.25 24.90
C ILE A 369 22.64 27.08 26.19
N PHE A 370 22.93 26.49 27.37
CA PHE A 370 22.91 27.18 28.65
C PHE A 370 24.12 28.09 28.89
N LYS A 371 25.18 28.02 28.06
CA LYS A 371 26.41 28.81 28.23
C LYS A 371 26.14 30.31 28.38
N ARG A 372 25.11 30.84 27.70
CA ARG A 372 24.73 32.26 27.78
C ARG A 372 24.05 32.63 29.11
N LEU A 373 23.46 31.67 29.81
CA LEU A 373 22.91 31.92 31.15
C LEU A 373 23.99 31.86 32.21
N LYS A 374 25.00 30.99 32.03
CA LYS A 374 26.14 30.86 32.95
C LYS A 374 26.82 32.23 33.13
N GLY A 375 27.01 32.63 34.39
CA GLY A 375 27.58 33.93 34.78
C GLY A 375 26.55 35.04 35.04
N LYS A 376 25.26 34.85 34.73
CA LYS A 376 24.21 35.81 35.08
C LYS A 376 23.76 35.64 36.53
N LYS A 377 23.36 36.73 37.19
CA LYS A 377 22.82 36.70 38.56
C LYS A 377 21.64 35.73 38.72
N LEU A 378 20.74 35.69 37.73
CA LEU A 378 19.61 34.77 37.73
C LEU A 378 20.03 33.29 37.69
N TRP A 379 21.12 32.96 36.98
CA TRP A 379 21.66 31.61 36.93
C TRP A 379 22.21 31.17 38.28
N ASN A 380 22.98 32.02 38.95
CA ASN A 380 23.50 31.72 40.29
C ASN A 380 22.34 31.56 41.30
N SER A 381 21.28 32.37 41.16
CA SER A 381 20.07 32.19 41.97
C SER A 381 19.39 30.85 41.72
N PHE A 382 19.33 30.38 40.47
CA PHE A 382 18.79 29.05 40.15
C PHE A 382 19.64 27.94 40.80
N LEU A 383 20.97 28.00 40.68
CA LEU A 383 21.88 27.01 41.28
C LEU A 383 21.71 26.92 42.80
N LEU A 384 21.54 28.06 43.50
CA LEU A 384 21.28 28.08 44.94
C LEU A 384 19.93 27.44 45.31
N LYS A 385 18.90 27.60 44.46
CA LYS A 385 17.58 26.97 44.66
C LYS A 385 17.56 25.49 44.29
N TYR A 386 18.47 25.04 43.43
CA TYR A 386 18.43 23.71 42.82
C TYR A 386 18.34 22.59 43.87
N SER A 387 19.13 22.63 44.95
CA SER A 387 19.08 21.60 45.99
C SER A 387 17.67 21.44 46.56
N LYS A 388 17.00 22.55 46.88
CA LYS A 388 15.63 22.54 47.39
C LYS A 388 14.62 22.01 46.36
N LEU A 389 14.79 22.38 45.09
CA LEU A 389 13.91 21.88 44.01
C LEU A 389 14.10 20.38 43.81
N ASN A 390 15.34 19.89 43.85
CA ASN A 390 15.64 18.47 43.77
C ASN A 390 15.07 17.72 44.98
N ASP A 391 15.18 18.25 46.19
CA ASP A 391 14.57 17.65 47.38
C ASP A 391 13.05 17.57 47.27
N GLN A 392 12.41 18.57 46.64
CA GLN A 392 10.98 18.54 46.35
C GLN A 392 10.63 17.44 45.35
N TYR A 393 11.42 17.28 44.29
CA TYR A 393 11.28 16.17 43.34
C TYR A 393 11.45 14.80 44.03
N GLN A 394 12.51 14.62 44.83
CA GLN A 394 12.78 13.35 45.52
C GLN A 394 11.63 12.93 46.45
N LYS A 395 10.95 13.91 47.07
CA LYS A 395 9.75 13.65 47.89
C LYS A 395 8.53 13.20 47.08
N GLY A 396 8.43 13.57 45.81
CA GLY A 396 7.36 13.15 44.90
C GLY A 396 7.58 11.77 44.27
N LEU A 397 8.81 11.23 44.37
CA LEU A 397 9.21 9.99 43.72
C LEU A 397 8.56 8.77 44.38
N ASN A 398 7.90 7.92 43.59
CA ASN A 398 7.44 6.60 44.03
C ASN A 398 8.52 5.55 43.73
N LEU A 399 9.41 5.33 44.70
CA LEU A 399 10.51 4.36 44.60
C LEU A 399 10.03 2.92 44.42
N VAL A 400 8.87 2.56 44.97
CA VAL A 400 8.28 1.23 44.83
C VAL A 400 7.87 1.01 43.38
N LEU A 401 7.10 1.94 42.82
CA LEU A 401 6.69 1.92 41.41
C LEU A 401 7.89 1.84 40.47
N LYS A 402 8.89 2.71 40.67
CA LYS A 402 10.09 2.76 39.84
C LYS A 402 10.88 1.45 39.88
N THR A 403 11.15 0.93 41.07
CA THR A 403 11.90 -0.33 41.24
C THR A 403 11.15 -1.51 40.61
N ARG A 404 9.84 -1.61 40.85
CA ARG A 404 9.03 -2.70 40.28
C ARG A 404 8.91 -2.61 38.76
N LEU A 405 8.83 -1.41 38.18
CA LEU A 405 8.88 -1.26 36.71
C LEU A 405 10.20 -1.77 36.14
N PHE A 406 11.33 -1.39 36.76
CA PHE A 406 12.64 -1.88 36.34
C PHE A 406 12.75 -3.41 36.39
N GLU A 407 12.23 -4.04 37.44
CA GLU A 407 12.18 -5.50 37.57
C GLU A 407 11.31 -6.16 36.49
N LEU A 408 10.16 -5.57 36.16
CA LEU A 408 9.29 -6.06 35.09
C LEU A 408 9.96 -5.95 33.71
N ILE A 409 10.63 -4.82 33.44
CA ILE A 409 11.42 -4.62 32.22
C ILE A 409 12.55 -5.66 32.15
N ALA A 410 13.29 -5.88 33.23
CA ALA A 410 14.37 -6.86 33.27
C ALA A 410 13.86 -8.30 33.03
N MET A 411 12.69 -8.65 33.60
CA MET A 411 12.04 -9.94 33.39
C MET A 411 11.63 -10.14 31.94
N ASP A 412 10.98 -9.14 31.34
CA ASP A 412 10.56 -9.15 29.94
C ASP A 412 11.76 -9.24 28.99
N GLN A 413 12.73 -8.33 29.13
CA GLN A 413 13.88 -8.24 28.23
C GLN A 413 14.79 -9.46 28.28
N LYS A 414 14.91 -10.13 29.44
CA LYS A 414 15.65 -11.39 29.56
C LYS A 414 15.20 -12.41 28.53
N ASP A 415 13.89 -12.53 28.34
CA ASP A 415 13.34 -13.55 27.45
C ASP A 415 13.34 -13.09 25.98
N TYR A 416 13.01 -11.82 25.71
CA TYR A 416 13.05 -11.28 24.34
C TYR A 416 14.47 -11.28 23.75
N VAL A 417 15.49 -10.95 24.54
CA VAL A 417 16.90 -11.02 24.11
C VAL A 417 17.38 -12.47 23.92
N ALA A 418 16.86 -13.42 24.70
CA ALA A 418 17.19 -14.82 24.50
C ALA A 418 16.52 -15.40 23.25
N HIS A 419 15.27 -15.00 22.96
CA HIS A 419 14.57 -15.36 21.72
C HIS A 419 15.26 -14.79 20.47
N SER A 420 15.70 -13.52 20.48
CA SER A 420 16.40 -12.93 19.33
C SER A 420 17.73 -13.64 19.01
N LYS A 421 18.33 -14.31 20.00
CA LYS A 421 19.51 -15.17 19.87
C LYS A 421 19.17 -16.63 19.51
N GLY A 422 17.92 -16.95 19.22
CA GLY A 422 17.46 -18.29 18.84
C GLY A 422 17.44 -19.31 19.98
N LYS A 423 17.48 -18.87 21.25
CA LYS A 423 17.59 -19.80 22.39
C LYS A 423 16.28 -20.52 22.74
N PHE A 424 15.13 -20.01 22.34
CA PHE A 424 13.84 -20.67 22.50
C PHE A 424 12.77 -20.11 21.55
N GLU A 425 11.66 -20.85 21.44
CA GLU A 425 10.55 -20.54 20.55
C GLU A 425 9.70 -19.33 20.99
N ARG A 426 9.03 -18.70 20.03
CA ARG A 426 8.16 -17.54 20.24
C ARG A 426 7.03 -17.79 21.24
N SER A 427 6.56 -19.03 21.38
CA SER A 427 5.53 -19.42 22.35
C SER A 427 5.87 -19.00 23.78
N LYS A 428 7.16 -19.04 24.15
CA LYS A 428 7.63 -18.61 25.47
C LYS A 428 7.45 -17.12 25.72
N LEU A 429 7.59 -16.28 24.68
CA LEU A 429 7.37 -14.85 24.79
C LEU A 429 5.92 -14.51 25.14
N ASN A 430 4.97 -15.30 24.62
CA ASN A 430 3.56 -15.10 24.95
C ASN A 430 3.33 -15.33 26.45
N GLU A 431 3.86 -16.41 27.02
CA GLU A 431 3.75 -16.70 28.46
C GLU A 431 4.35 -15.59 29.32
N THR A 432 5.58 -15.16 29.01
CA THR A 432 6.27 -14.11 29.74
C THR A 432 5.50 -12.79 29.67
N THR A 433 5.02 -12.43 28.48
CA THR A 433 4.22 -11.21 28.29
C THR A 433 2.91 -11.27 29.08
N GLN A 434 2.24 -12.43 29.16
CA GLN A 434 1.03 -12.57 29.98
C GLN A 434 1.27 -12.32 31.46
N ILE A 435 2.39 -12.84 31.99
CA ILE A 435 2.79 -12.65 33.38
C ILE A 435 3.12 -11.19 33.64
N VAL A 436 3.97 -10.60 32.79
CA VAL A 436 4.42 -9.21 32.89
C VAL A 436 3.25 -8.24 32.79
N ASP A 437 2.33 -8.45 31.84
CA ASP A 437 1.12 -7.64 31.71
C ASP A 437 0.26 -7.67 32.98
N GLY A 438 0.05 -8.86 33.54
CA GLY A 438 -0.71 -9.02 34.77
C GLY A 438 -0.08 -8.29 35.96
N GLU A 439 1.23 -8.35 36.09
CA GLU A 439 1.96 -7.63 37.16
C GLU A 439 2.02 -6.13 36.92
N LEU A 440 2.16 -5.68 35.66
CA LEU A 440 2.11 -4.27 35.28
C LEU A 440 0.75 -3.65 35.63
N ILE A 441 -0.35 -4.32 35.28
CA ILE A 441 -1.71 -3.89 35.62
C ILE A 441 -1.90 -3.77 37.12
N LYS A 442 -1.47 -4.78 37.90
CA LYS A 442 -1.54 -4.74 39.37
C LYS A 442 -0.73 -3.57 39.93
N LEU A 443 0.48 -3.37 39.41
CA LEU A 443 1.38 -2.30 39.84
C LEU A 443 0.75 -0.92 39.57
N ILE A 444 0.25 -0.68 38.36
CA ILE A 444 -0.40 0.59 38.00
C ILE A 444 -1.69 0.80 38.82
N THR A 445 -2.47 -0.27 39.04
CA THR A 445 -3.70 -0.18 39.85
C THR A 445 -3.39 0.21 41.30
N LYS A 446 -2.29 -0.30 41.85
CA LYS A 446 -1.90 -0.07 43.24
C LYS A 446 -1.18 1.27 43.45
N GLU A 447 -0.19 1.57 42.63
CA GLU A 447 0.74 2.71 42.81
C GLU A 447 0.36 3.93 41.94
N GLY A 448 -0.62 3.76 41.05
CA GLY A 448 -1.03 4.72 40.03
C GLY A 448 -0.13 4.70 38.79
N PHE A 449 -0.49 5.51 37.79
CA PHE A 449 0.23 5.55 36.52
C PHE A 449 1.65 6.13 36.68
N PRO A 450 2.66 5.60 35.96
CA PRO A 450 4.04 6.07 36.04
C PRO A 450 4.29 7.37 35.28
N THR A 451 3.99 8.50 35.93
CA THR A 451 4.25 9.85 35.42
C THR A 451 5.70 10.30 35.66
N GLU A 452 6.14 11.33 34.94
CA GLU A 452 7.47 11.95 35.08
C GLU A 452 7.78 12.37 36.53
N GLU A 453 6.78 12.78 37.30
CA GLU A 453 6.91 13.15 38.71
C GLU A 453 7.11 11.94 39.63
N LYS A 454 6.50 10.80 39.29
CA LYS A 454 6.52 9.59 40.11
C LYS A 454 7.72 8.71 39.86
N ILE A 455 8.19 8.63 38.61
CA ILE A 455 9.31 7.75 38.24
C ILE A 455 10.56 8.51 37.79
N GLY A 456 10.45 9.83 37.62
CA GLY A 456 11.49 10.66 37.03
C GLY A 456 11.45 10.63 35.50
N ILE A 457 12.34 11.42 34.91
CA ILE A 457 12.60 11.39 33.47
C ILE A 457 13.94 10.74 33.17
N GLU A 458 14.03 10.10 32.02
CA GLU A 458 15.27 9.56 31.49
C GLU A 458 16.00 10.64 30.69
N ILE A 459 17.33 10.68 30.83
CA ILE A 459 18.18 11.64 30.13
C ILE A 459 19.30 10.86 29.44
N THR A 460 19.38 11.02 28.12
CA THR A 460 20.43 10.44 27.28
C THR A 460 21.52 11.48 27.01
N ASN A 461 22.78 11.03 26.91
CA ASN A 461 23.96 11.88 26.69
C ASN A 461 24.02 13.10 27.63
N ASP A 462 23.57 12.90 28.87
CA ASP A 462 23.45 13.90 29.94
C ASP A 462 22.61 15.14 29.63
N THR A 463 22.06 15.32 28.42
CA THR A 463 21.56 16.63 27.95
C THR A 463 20.27 16.58 27.13
N ILE A 464 19.78 15.38 26.81
CA ILE A 464 18.58 15.15 26.00
C ILE A 464 17.58 14.36 26.83
N ILE A 465 16.36 14.88 26.98
CA ILE A 465 15.29 14.14 27.66
C ILE A 465 14.80 13.04 26.73
N ASP A 466 14.77 11.80 27.23
CA ASP A 466 14.12 10.71 26.53
C ASP A 466 12.60 10.86 26.62
N ILE A 467 11.94 10.69 25.49
CA ILE A 467 10.48 10.78 25.36
C ILE A 467 9.80 9.42 25.41
N ASN A 468 10.58 8.34 25.45
CA ASN A 468 10.13 6.96 25.49
C ASN A 468 10.59 6.32 26.79
N PRO A 469 9.82 6.45 27.89
CA PRO A 469 10.22 5.83 29.14
C PRO A 469 10.33 4.32 28.96
N ASP A 470 11.33 3.69 29.57
CA ASP A 470 11.70 2.29 29.31
C ASP A 470 10.51 1.30 29.43
N TYR A 471 9.55 1.56 30.32
CA TYR A 471 8.39 0.69 30.52
C TYR A 471 7.46 0.60 29.29
N TYR A 472 7.60 1.49 28.31
CA TYR A 472 6.87 1.41 27.04
C TYR A 472 7.15 0.09 26.30
N VAL A 473 8.32 -0.51 26.51
CA VAL A 473 8.66 -1.80 25.89
C VAL A 473 7.68 -2.90 26.29
N LEU A 474 7.20 -2.89 27.54
CA LEU A 474 6.24 -3.85 28.06
C LEU A 474 4.91 -3.78 27.29
N ILE A 475 4.43 -2.56 27.05
CA ILE A 475 3.18 -2.31 26.33
C ILE A 475 3.33 -2.68 24.84
N ASN A 476 4.48 -2.36 24.25
CA ASN A 476 4.78 -2.73 22.87
C ASN A 476 4.78 -4.26 22.69
N HIS A 477 5.44 -4.99 23.58
CA HIS A 477 5.46 -6.45 23.58
C HIS A 477 4.06 -7.05 23.76
N SER A 478 3.26 -6.51 24.68
CA SER A 478 1.84 -6.86 24.83
C SER A 478 1.06 -6.76 23.50
N HIS A 479 1.34 -5.70 22.72
CA HIS A 479 0.75 -5.53 21.40
C HIS A 479 1.26 -6.56 20.39
N GLN A 480 2.58 -6.77 20.31
CA GLN A 480 3.23 -7.65 19.33
C GLN A 480 2.81 -9.12 19.46
N VAL A 481 2.51 -9.59 20.67
CA VAL A 481 2.02 -10.95 20.93
C VAL A 481 0.50 -11.04 20.96
N ASN A 482 -0.21 -9.93 20.78
CA ASN A 482 -1.66 -9.82 20.93
C ASN A 482 -2.13 -10.43 22.27
N SER A 483 -1.56 -9.92 23.36
CA SER A 483 -1.85 -10.39 24.72
C SER A 483 -3.36 -10.37 25.03
N ASN A 484 -3.84 -11.37 25.79
CA ASN A 484 -5.24 -11.39 26.22
C ASN A 484 -5.59 -10.22 27.18
N ARG A 485 -4.57 -9.58 27.78
CA ARG A 485 -4.69 -8.40 28.65
C ARG A 485 -4.55 -7.06 27.93
N LEU A 486 -4.30 -7.08 26.62
CA LEU A 486 -4.04 -5.86 25.84
C LEU A 486 -5.21 -4.86 25.91
N THR A 487 -6.46 -5.35 25.98
CA THR A 487 -7.64 -4.49 26.13
C THR A 487 -7.62 -3.72 27.46
N GLU A 488 -7.29 -4.40 28.55
CA GLU A 488 -7.20 -3.80 29.89
C GLU A 488 -6.10 -2.74 29.96
N ILE A 489 -4.93 -3.03 29.36
CA ILE A 489 -3.84 -2.05 29.23
C ILE A 489 -4.29 -0.83 28.42
N LYS A 490 -4.97 -1.03 27.28
CA LYS A 490 -5.50 0.08 26.46
C LYS A 490 -6.49 0.94 27.24
N ASP A 491 -7.34 0.34 28.08
CA ASP A 491 -8.28 1.08 28.91
C ASP A 491 -7.57 1.90 29.99
N ILE A 492 -6.54 1.33 30.65
CA ILE A 492 -5.67 2.06 31.58
C ILE A 492 -5.02 3.27 30.89
N LEU A 493 -4.45 3.09 29.71
CA LEU A 493 -3.83 4.19 28.95
C LEU A 493 -4.85 5.28 28.58
N LYS A 494 -6.05 4.88 28.17
CA LYS A 494 -7.13 5.80 27.80
C LYS A 494 -7.61 6.62 29.00
N GLU A 495 -7.78 6.01 30.17
CA GLU A 495 -8.20 6.74 31.37
C GLU A 495 -7.11 7.71 31.86
N ASN A 496 -5.84 7.30 31.85
CA ASN A 496 -4.75 8.17 32.26
C ASN A 496 -4.45 9.29 31.25
N ALA A 497 -4.76 9.08 29.97
CA ALA A 497 -4.72 10.15 28.97
C ALA A 497 -5.69 11.30 29.28
N LYS A 498 -6.88 10.98 29.80
CA LYS A 498 -7.86 12.01 30.19
C LYS A 498 -7.38 12.87 31.36
N LYS A 499 -6.56 12.30 32.23
CA LYS A 499 -5.95 12.97 33.40
C LYS A 499 -4.65 13.69 33.06
N PHE A 500 -4.20 13.59 31.80
CA PHE A 500 -2.91 14.14 31.36
C PHE A 500 -1.68 13.48 32.03
N GLU A 501 -1.86 12.27 32.58
CA GLU A 501 -0.79 11.43 33.13
C GLU A 501 -0.09 10.60 32.03
N TYR A 502 -0.73 10.48 30.87
CA TYR A 502 -0.22 9.78 29.68
C TYR A 502 -0.42 10.62 28.42
N ASP A 503 0.66 10.88 27.68
CA ASP A 503 0.58 11.62 26.42
C ASP A 503 0.14 10.70 25.26
N ASN A 504 -1.16 10.45 25.17
CA ASN A 504 -1.77 9.64 24.11
C ASN A 504 -1.54 10.23 22.70
N VAL A 505 -1.52 11.56 22.56
CA VAL A 505 -1.51 12.21 21.23
C VAL A 505 -0.17 12.05 20.54
N ARG A 506 0.92 12.10 21.30
CA ARG A 506 2.30 12.03 20.81
C ARG A 506 3.05 10.91 21.53
N ASN A 507 2.37 9.79 21.82
CA ASN A 507 3.05 8.57 22.24
C ASN A 507 3.76 7.99 21.02
N ASN A 508 5.03 7.65 21.16
CA ASN A 508 5.73 6.93 20.10
C ASN A 508 5.38 5.44 20.11
N LEU A 509 4.61 4.98 21.10
CA LEU A 509 4.09 3.61 21.17
C LEU A 509 3.32 3.24 19.89
N THR A 510 2.54 4.18 19.37
CA THR A 510 1.83 4.02 18.08
C THR A 510 2.79 3.90 16.90
N GLY A 511 3.96 4.54 16.93
CA GLY A 511 5.01 4.37 15.92
C GLY A 511 5.65 2.97 15.96
N PHE A 512 5.82 2.39 17.15
CA PHE A 512 6.28 1.00 17.30
C PHE A 512 5.23 -0.02 16.86
N ILE A 513 3.95 0.29 17.09
CA ILE A 513 2.82 -0.60 16.81
C ILE A 513 2.40 -0.56 15.33
N ASN A 514 2.42 0.62 14.70
CA ASN A 514 1.97 0.81 13.32
C ASN A 514 3.17 1.01 12.39
N ALA A 515 3.57 -0.06 11.69
CA ALA A 515 4.66 -0.04 10.72
C ALA A 515 4.39 0.79 9.44
N SER A 516 3.25 1.47 9.33
CA SER A 516 2.89 2.30 8.17
C SER A 516 3.19 3.77 8.44
N THR A 517 4.45 4.17 8.31
CA THR A 517 4.85 5.58 8.32
C THR A 517 4.94 6.13 6.91
N CYS A 518 4.52 7.39 6.74
CA CYS A 518 4.63 8.05 5.44
C CYS A 518 6.09 8.36 5.05
N PHE A 519 7.01 8.40 6.00
CA PHE A 519 8.42 8.66 5.76
C PHE A 519 9.30 7.55 6.28
N MET A 520 10.33 7.21 5.50
CA MET A 520 11.31 6.18 5.83
C MET A 520 12.71 6.74 5.73
N LEU A 521 13.55 6.47 6.71
CA LEU A 521 14.98 6.75 6.70
C LEU A 521 15.74 5.45 6.38
N TYR A 522 16.60 5.48 5.36
CA TYR A 522 17.43 4.34 4.97
C TYR A 522 18.75 4.83 4.38
N LYS A 523 19.90 4.37 4.92
CA LYS A 523 21.25 4.78 4.49
C LYS A 523 21.45 6.32 4.46
N GLY A 524 20.88 7.02 5.43
CA GLY A 524 20.96 8.48 5.57
C GLY A 524 20.07 9.24 4.58
N ASN A 525 19.30 8.52 3.76
CA ASN A 525 18.36 9.09 2.81
C ASN A 525 16.96 9.08 3.39
N LEU A 526 16.28 10.21 3.28
CA LEU A 526 14.88 10.36 3.62
C LEU A 526 14.02 10.05 2.40
N TYR A 527 13.01 9.21 2.59
CA TYR A 527 12.05 8.81 1.57
C TYR A 527 10.62 9.10 2.02
N SER A 528 9.70 9.27 1.07
CA SER A 528 8.24 9.30 1.28
C SER A 528 7.57 8.11 0.61
N GLU A 529 6.61 7.48 1.27
CA GLU A 529 5.84 6.39 0.68
C GLU A 529 5.05 6.89 -0.54
N LYS A 530 5.05 6.12 -1.64
CA LYS A 530 4.43 6.53 -2.92
C LYS A 530 2.92 6.80 -2.84
N ASN A 531 2.25 6.21 -1.84
CA ASN A 531 0.82 6.35 -1.65
C ASN A 531 0.45 7.36 -0.56
N CYS A 532 1.42 7.94 0.14
CA CYS A 532 1.15 8.94 1.17
C CYS A 532 0.96 10.35 0.59
N LEU A 533 -0.03 11.07 1.12
CA LEU A 533 -0.14 12.51 0.92
C LEU A 533 0.86 13.20 1.85
N VAL A 534 1.96 13.69 1.27
CA VAL A 534 3.03 14.36 2.01
C VAL A 534 2.55 15.71 2.55
N ASP A 535 2.38 15.81 3.86
CA ASP A 535 2.17 17.09 4.55
C ASP A 535 3.50 17.86 4.59
N LYS A 536 3.50 19.07 4.02
CA LYS A 536 4.67 19.94 3.94
C LYS A 536 5.24 20.28 5.33
N LEU A 537 4.39 20.51 6.33
CA LEU A 537 4.83 20.84 7.68
C LEU A 537 5.50 19.63 8.35
N LYS A 538 4.93 18.44 8.17
CA LYS A 538 5.54 17.19 8.68
C LYS A 538 6.91 16.95 8.07
N LEU A 539 7.01 17.08 6.74
CA LEU A 539 8.28 16.95 6.05
C LEU A 539 9.30 17.99 6.54
N GLN A 540 8.89 19.24 6.75
CA GLN A 540 9.77 20.28 7.32
C GLN A 540 10.26 19.93 8.73
N LYS A 541 9.38 19.42 9.60
CA LYS A 541 9.76 18.95 10.95
C LYS A 541 10.79 17.83 10.89
N ILE A 542 10.60 16.84 10.01
CA ILE A 542 11.55 15.74 9.81
C ILE A 542 12.90 16.26 9.32
N LYS A 543 12.91 17.14 8.31
CA LYS A 543 14.17 17.76 7.82
C LYS A 543 14.88 18.55 8.91
N TYR A 544 14.12 19.23 9.77
CA TYR A 544 14.67 20.00 10.88
C TYR A 544 15.38 19.11 11.90
N LEU A 545 14.88 17.89 12.15
CA LEU A 545 15.47 16.93 13.08
C LEU A 545 16.97 16.72 12.82
N PHE A 546 17.35 16.54 11.56
CA PHE A 546 18.74 16.29 11.15
C PHE A 546 19.61 17.56 11.12
N LYS A 547 19.02 18.75 11.29
CA LYS A 547 19.70 20.05 11.36
C LYS A 547 19.48 20.74 12.70
N ASN A 548 19.10 19.97 13.71
CA ASN A 548 18.65 20.47 15.00
C ASN A 548 19.82 20.85 15.92
N THR A 549 20.47 21.98 15.65
CA THR A 549 21.65 22.45 16.37
C THR A 549 21.41 22.80 17.84
N TYR A 550 20.14 22.95 18.24
CA TYR A 550 19.74 23.35 19.59
C TYR A 550 19.17 22.18 20.41
N GLY A 551 19.08 20.99 19.83
CA GLY A 551 18.58 19.79 20.50
C GLY A 551 17.12 19.89 20.92
N PHE A 552 16.25 20.49 20.10
CA PHE A 552 14.80 20.47 20.33
C PHE A 552 14.22 19.07 20.16
N ILE A 553 13.18 18.73 20.90
CA ILE A 553 12.44 17.48 20.73
C ILE A 553 11.23 17.78 19.82
N ILE A 554 11.22 17.27 18.60
CA ILE A 554 10.12 17.47 17.66
C ILE A 554 9.41 16.14 17.45
N ASP A 555 8.08 16.15 17.48
CA ASP A 555 7.25 14.97 17.21
C ASP A 555 7.58 14.34 15.85
N GLN A 556 7.81 13.01 15.86
CA GLN A 556 8.26 12.20 14.73
C GLN A 556 7.24 11.13 14.29
N THR A 557 5.98 11.24 14.68
CA THR A 557 4.90 10.23 14.49
C THR A 557 4.70 9.65 13.07
N ASP A 558 5.42 10.12 12.05
CA ASP A 558 5.38 9.59 10.67
C ASP A 558 6.75 9.22 10.07
N LEU A 559 7.80 9.09 10.88
CA LEU A 559 9.13 8.67 10.43
C LEU A 559 9.48 7.29 11.00
N SER A 560 9.77 6.33 10.14
CA SER A 560 10.43 5.08 10.52
C SER A 560 11.86 5.04 10.00
N GLU A 561 12.67 4.20 10.64
CA GLU A 561 14.02 3.90 10.22
C GLU A 561 14.12 2.42 9.82
N LEU A 562 14.75 2.16 8.67
CA LEU A 562 15.10 0.81 8.25
C LEU A 562 16.59 0.60 8.50
N GLY A 563 16.91 -0.20 9.53
CA GLY A 563 18.29 -0.56 9.87
C GLY A 563 19.03 -1.16 8.67
N PHE A 564 20.28 -0.77 8.47
CA PHE A 564 21.08 -1.27 7.36
C PHE A 564 21.71 -2.61 7.72
N SER A 565 21.39 -3.66 6.95
CA SER A 565 22.11 -4.92 7.00
C SER A 565 22.74 -5.23 5.65
N LYS A 566 24.06 -5.41 5.62
CA LYS A 566 24.77 -5.84 4.40
C LYS A 566 24.24 -7.16 3.83
N LYS A 567 23.70 -8.02 4.69
CA LYS A 567 23.09 -9.30 4.30
C LYS A 567 21.83 -9.11 3.45
N ASN A 568 21.03 -8.09 3.76
CA ASN A 568 19.71 -7.85 3.14
C ASN A 568 19.73 -6.66 2.17
N GLU A 569 20.88 -6.02 1.96
CA GLU A 569 21.02 -4.76 1.21
C GLU A 569 20.28 -4.74 -0.14
N LYS A 570 20.40 -5.80 -0.95
CA LYS A 570 19.71 -5.87 -2.26
C LYS A 570 18.20 -5.89 -2.12
N GLU A 571 17.69 -6.60 -1.12
CA GLU A 571 16.25 -6.73 -0.86
C GLU A 571 15.70 -5.41 -0.33
N ASP A 572 16.41 -4.78 0.60
CA ASP A 572 16.05 -3.48 1.16
C ASP A 572 16.08 -2.38 0.10
N GLU A 573 17.08 -2.35 -0.78
CA GLU A 573 17.14 -1.41 -1.90
C GLU A 573 15.98 -1.59 -2.89
N GLU A 574 15.64 -2.85 -3.22
CA GLU A 574 14.48 -3.15 -4.08
C GLU A 574 13.18 -2.73 -3.40
N PHE A 575 13.05 -2.99 -2.08
CA PHE A 575 11.92 -2.56 -1.26
C PHE A 575 11.76 -1.04 -1.26
N MET A 576 12.83 -0.29 -0.98
CA MET A 576 12.82 1.17 -0.96
C MET A 576 12.46 1.74 -2.33
N LYS A 577 13.07 1.23 -3.40
CA LYS A 577 12.78 1.66 -4.78
C LYS A 577 11.34 1.38 -5.21
N THR A 578 10.77 0.27 -4.74
CA THR A 578 9.41 -0.16 -5.10
C THR A 578 8.36 0.66 -4.38
N ASN A 579 8.53 0.90 -3.07
CA ASN A 579 7.49 1.45 -2.21
C ASN A 579 7.63 2.94 -1.94
N PHE A 580 8.83 3.51 -2.06
CA PHE A 580 9.10 4.88 -1.65
C PHE A 580 9.70 5.74 -2.77
N ASN A 581 9.51 7.06 -2.64
CA ASN A 581 10.16 8.09 -3.44
C ASN A 581 11.25 8.74 -2.61
N PHE A 582 12.46 8.82 -3.16
CA PHE A 582 13.55 9.58 -2.54
C PHE A 582 13.19 11.06 -2.41
N ILE A 583 13.49 11.65 -1.26
CA ILE A 583 13.31 13.09 -1.01
C ILE A 583 14.67 13.79 -1.03
N GLU A 584 15.52 13.48 -0.05
CA GLU A 584 16.87 14.05 0.07
C GLU A 584 17.75 13.18 0.96
N LYS A 585 19.06 13.43 0.91
CA LYS A 585 20.00 12.91 1.90
C LYS A 585 20.01 13.82 3.11
N VAL A 586 19.76 13.27 4.30
CA VAL A 586 19.67 14.03 5.56
C VAL A 586 20.82 13.75 6.51
N GLU A 587 21.55 12.64 6.32
CA GLU A 587 22.71 12.28 7.13
C GLU A 587 23.78 11.58 6.29
N ASP A 588 25.06 11.87 6.56
CA ASP A 588 26.19 11.27 5.84
C ASP A 588 26.70 9.98 6.49
N ASN A 589 26.58 9.87 7.82
CA ASN A 589 27.04 8.73 8.61
C ASN A 589 25.84 7.83 8.94
N TRP A 590 25.76 6.67 8.30
CA TRP A 590 24.78 5.67 8.68
C TRP A 590 25.41 4.70 9.67
N LEU A 591 24.70 4.38 10.76
CA LEU A 591 25.12 3.35 11.71
C LEU A 591 25.24 2.02 10.95
N GLN A 592 26.46 1.57 10.71
CA GLN A 592 26.73 0.17 10.40
C GLN A 592 26.60 -0.57 11.72
N GLU A 593 25.53 -1.33 11.90
CA GLU A 593 25.53 -2.35 12.94
C GLU A 593 26.53 -3.44 12.51
N ASP A 594 27.56 -3.64 13.32
CA ASP A 594 28.54 -4.73 13.19
C ASP A 594 27.90 -6.12 13.38
#